data_AF-A0A814IJ45-F1
#
_entry.id   AF-A0A814IJ45-F1
#
_cell.length_a   1.000
_cell.length_b   1.000
_cell.length_c   1.000
_cell.angle_alpha   90.00
_cell.angle_beta   90.00
_cell.angle_gamma   90.00
#
_symmetry.space_group_name_H-M   'P 1'
#
loop_
_entity.id
_entity.type
_entity.pdbx_description
1 polymer ?
#
loop_
_entity_poly.entity_id
_entity_poly.type
_entity_poly.pdbx_seq_one_letter_code
_entity_poly.pdbx_strand_id
1 'polypeptide(L)'
;MTPSYYTHLTNMNAGIGGSHHAYRLSSAINKKLCLFERNNYVGGRTYDRDYDGNSPEAYANTSISSQGAQRFYLDQAVIKQLADELNIFYYSYDYRRGLNKARRIFYISINQMCSRSYINLTCTDDSNGLNSVDQLWNKLMEEYHRNTSSLYNFADFNAFCRFVHGDEATEFLRDSRLRSIFIDVQIPRPTKVFTQIWSGAWHFQKANSIVSNKQIISWALYPLQRFTKHQFTLVGEAFHLDRAGWTEAAIKSSLISLTSQFDLKFKCYENDVSSGGRFCSLDFV
;
A
#
# COMPACT_ATOMS: atom_id res chain seq x y z
N MET A 1 -33.42 24.78 10.01
CA MET A 1 -33.42 24.26 8.63
C MET A 1 -32.55 23.03 8.59
N THR A 2 -33.13 21.85 8.43
CA THR A 2 -32.38 20.60 8.18
C THR A 2 -31.99 20.57 6.69
N PRO A 3 -30.70 20.44 6.33
CA PRO A 3 -30.34 20.27 4.94
C PRO A 3 -30.78 18.87 4.50
N SER A 4 -31.84 18.79 3.69
CA SER A 4 -32.31 17.54 3.10
C SER A 4 -31.54 17.27 1.82
N TYR A 5 -30.43 16.53 1.92
CA TYR A 5 -29.80 15.94 0.74
C TYR A 5 -30.65 14.75 0.26
N TYR A 6 -31.52 14.98 -0.71
CA TYR A 6 -32.29 13.91 -1.35
C TYR A 6 -31.37 13.10 -2.27
N THR A 7 -30.83 12.01 -1.72
CA THR A 7 -29.98 11.06 -2.43
C THR A 7 -30.67 9.71 -2.49
N HIS A 8 -30.62 9.04 -3.64
CA HIS A 8 -31.20 7.70 -3.78
C HIS A 8 -30.22 6.58 -3.46
N LEU A 9 -28.92 6.84 -3.62
CA LEU A 9 -27.86 5.91 -3.26
C LEU A 9 -26.69 6.64 -2.60
N THR A 10 -26.29 6.13 -1.44
CA THR A 10 -25.20 6.68 -0.63
C THR A 10 -24.03 5.71 -0.65
N ASN A 11 -22.86 6.20 -1.07
CA ASN A 11 -21.61 5.49 -0.94
C ASN A 11 -20.76 6.16 0.14
N MET A 12 -20.38 5.40 1.16
CA MET A 12 -19.57 5.88 2.27
C MET A 12 -18.14 5.40 2.05
N ASN A 13 -17.19 6.35 1.96
CA ASN A 13 -15.77 6.20 1.63
C ASN A 13 -15.47 6.24 0.12
N ALA A 14 -14.60 7.17 -0.28
CA ALA A 14 -14.13 7.40 -1.64
C ALA A 14 -12.73 6.82 -1.89
N GLY A 15 -12.30 5.83 -1.11
CA GLY A 15 -11.18 4.97 -1.49
C GLY A 15 -11.39 4.31 -2.87
N ILE A 16 -10.34 3.73 -3.45
CA ILE A 16 -10.38 3.20 -4.82
C ILE A 16 -11.59 2.28 -5.12
N GLY A 17 -11.97 1.39 -4.19
CA GLY A 17 -13.15 0.52 -4.34
C GLY A 17 -14.45 1.29 -4.33
N GLY A 18 -14.63 2.23 -3.40
CA GLY A 18 -15.81 3.08 -3.31
C GLY A 18 -15.95 4.02 -4.51
N SER A 19 -14.85 4.64 -4.93
CA SER A 19 -14.82 5.50 -6.13
C SER A 19 -15.11 4.73 -7.40
N HIS A 20 -14.53 3.53 -7.59
CA HIS A 20 -14.87 2.66 -8.73
C HIS A 20 -16.34 2.23 -8.69
N HIS A 21 -16.86 1.87 -7.52
CA HIS A 21 -18.27 1.50 -7.35
C HIS A 21 -19.20 2.65 -7.75
N ALA A 22 -18.89 3.88 -7.29
CA ALA A 22 -19.61 5.09 -7.65
C ALA A 22 -19.55 5.37 -9.16
N TYR A 23 -18.36 5.28 -9.77
CA TYR A 23 -18.14 5.48 -11.21
C TYR A 23 -18.98 4.54 -12.07
N ARG A 24 -19.02 3.24 -11.73
CA ARG A 24 -19.84 2.27 -12.47
C ARG A 24 -21.32 2.51 -12.29
N LEU A 25 -21.76 2.84 -11.07
CA LEU A 25 -23.17 3.12 -10.80
C LEU A 25 -23.63 4.40 -11.46
N SER A 26 -22.85 5.47 -11.47
CA SER A 26 -23.27 6.72 -12.11
C SER A 26 -23.64 6.54 -13.58
N SER A 27 -23.02 5.60 -14.28
CA SER A 27 -23.33 5.27 -15.68
C SER A 27 -24.60 4.41 -15.82
N ALA A 28 -24.96 3.65 -14.79
CA ALA A 28 -26.09 2.72 -14.83
C ALA A 28 -27.39 3.29 -14.23
N ILE A 29 -27.27 4.15 -13.22
CA ILE A 29 -28.42 4.75 -12.53
C ILE A 29 -28.56 6.22 -12.93
N ASN A 30 -29.68 6.58 -13.58
CA ASN A 30 -30.06 7.97 -13.86
C ASN A 30 -30.55 8.71 -12.59
N LYS A 31 -29.89 8.46 -11.45
CA LYS A 31 -30.29 8.95 -10.12
C LYS A 31 -29.17 9.77 -9.51
N LYS A 32 -29.54 10.63 -8.56
CA LYS A 32 -28.61 11.35 -7.70
C LYS A 32 -27.85 10.36 -6.81
N LEU A 33 -26.58 10.15 -7.14
CA LEU A 33 -25.59 9.43 -6.36
C LEU A 33 -24.83 10.43 -5.47
N CYS A 34 -24.67 10.12 -4.19
CA CYS A 34 -23.74 10.87 -3.34
C CYS A 34 -22.63 9.95 -2.84
N LEU A 35 -21.41 10.45 -3.00
CA LEU A 35 -20.19 9.86 -2.47
C LEU A 35 -19.74 10.71 -1.29
N PHE A 36 -19.67 10.11 -0.11
CA PHE A 36 -19.21 10.78 1.11
C PHE A 36 -17.80 10.31 1.44
N GLU A 37 -16.89 11.25 1.61
CA GLU A 37 -15.52 11.02 2.02
C GLU A 37 -15.22 11.85 3.26
N ARG A 38 -14.52 11.25 4.23
CA ARG A 38 -14.11 11.96 5.44
C ARG A 38 -13.00 12.96 5.12
N ASN A 39 -12.13 12.59 4.21
CA ASN A 39 -11.01 13.41 3.78
C ASN A 39 -11.45 14.44 2.73
N ASN A 40 -10.64 15.48 2.55
CA ASN A 40 -10.82 16.46 1.47
C ASN A 40 -10.23 15.98 0.13
N TYR A 41 -9.97 14.67 -0.01
CA TYR A 41 -9.43 14.03 -1.20
C TYR A 41 -10.03 12.62 -1.37
N VAL A 42 -10.01 12.10 -2.60
CA VAL A 42 -10.49 10.75 -2.95
C VAL A 42 -9.33 9.80 -3.25
N GLY A 43 -9.61 8.50 -3.37
CA GLY A 43 -8.61 7.46 -3.66
C GLY A 43 -8.09 6.75 -2.39
N GLY A 44 -8.20 7.37 -1.23
CA GLY A 44 -7.80 6.77 0.04
C GLY A 44 -6.30 6.50 0.08
N ARG A 45 -5.89 5.22 0.08
CA ARG A 45 -4.47 4.80 0.09
C ARG A 45 -3.79 4.84 -1.29
N THR A 46 -4.47 5.32 -2.32
CA THR A 46 -3.90 5.48 -3.68
C THR A 46 -3.69 6.95 -4.03
N TYR A 47 -3.65 7.83 -3.02
CA TYR A 47 -3.54 9.26 -3.19
C TYR A 47 -2.07 9.69 -3.30
N ASP A 48 -1.79 10.54 -4.29
CA ASP A 48 -0.51 11.21 -4.45
C ASP A 48 -0.63 12.63 -3.92
N ARG A 49 0.31 13.03 -3.06
CA ARG A 49 0.34 14.37 -2.46
C ARG A 49 1.35 15.24 -3.20
N ASP A 50 0.93 16.45 -3.57
CA ASP A 50 1.82 17.51 -4.02
C ASP A 50 2.73 18.00 -2.88
N TYR A 51 4.04 18.09 -3.10
CA TYR A 51 5.01 18.52 -2.08
C TYR A 51 4.80 19.96 -1.60
N ASP A 52 4.21 20.82 -2.43
CA ASP A 52 3.92 22.20 -2.06
C ASP A 52 2.60 22.36 -1.32
N GLY A 53 1.78 21.30 -1.26
CA GLY A 53 0.52 21.26 -0.51
C GLY A 53 -0.54 22.24 -1.01
N ASN A 54 -0.30 22.88 -2.16
CA ASN A 54 -1.12 23.96 -2.69
C ASN A 54 -2.15 23.49 -3.73
N SER A 55 -1.97 22.31 -4.31
CA SER A 55 -2.91 21.76 -5.27
C SER A 55 -3.64 20.52 -4.74
N PRO A 56 -4.98 20.51 -4.71
CA PRO A 56 -5.76 19.29 -4.57
C PRO A 56 -5.62 18.36 -5.81
N GLU A 57 -5.07 18.87 -6.92
CA GLU A 57 -4.81 18.14 -8.15
C GLU A 57 -3.30 17.99 -8.36
N ALA A 58 -2.75 16.83 -8.01
CA ALA A 58 -1.32 16.54 -8.01
C ALA A 58 -0.68 16.40 -9.43
N TYR A 59 -1.18 17.10 -10.46
CA TYR A 59 -0.82 16.78 -11.85
C TYR A 59 -0.32 17.95 -12.71
N ALA A 60 0.17 19.03 -12.10
CA ALA A 60 0.79 20.14 -12.84
C ALA A 60 2.21 20.45 -12.35
N ASN A 61 3.22 19.94 -13.04
CA ASN A 61 4.65 20.36 -12.96
C ASN A 61 5.32 20.42 -11.58
N THR A 62 4.69 19.96 -10.50
CA THR A 62 5.28 19.90 -9.17
C THR A 62 5.78 18.49 -8.87
N SER A 63 6.71 18.40 -7.92
CA SER A 63 7.10 17.10 -7.39
C SER A 63 5.88 16.50 -6.68
N ILE A 64 5.60 15.22 -6.94
CA ILE A 64 4.56 14.46 -6.25
C ILE A 64 5.19 13.38 -5.38
N SER A 65 4.56 13.13 -4.23
CA SER A 65 4.91 12.05 -3.32
C SER A 65 3.74 11.09 -3.22
N SER A 66 3.90 9.89 -3.78
CA SER A 66 2.87 8.87 -3.64
C SER A 66 2.77 8.38 -2.20
N GLN A 67 1.57 8.44 -1.61
CA GLN A 67 1.33 8.11 -0.20
C GLN A 67 0.90 6.64 0.01
N GLY A 68 0.87 5.83 -1.06
CA GLY A 68 0.54 4.41 -0.96
C GLY A 68 0.75 3.63 -2.25
N ALA A 69 -0.32 3.26 -2.95
CA ALA A 69 -0.22 2.38 -4.12
C ALA A 69 0.56 3.04 -5.28
N GLN A 70 1.73 2.49 -5.60
CA GLN A 70 2.63 3.00 -6.65
C GLN A 70 2.76 2.09 -7.87
N ARG A 71 2.38 0.82 -7.73
CA ARG A 71 2.57 -0.22 -8.73
C ARG A 71 1.47 -1.26 -8.67
N PHE A 72 1.27 -1.94 -9.78
CA PHE A 72 0.50 -3.17 -9.88
C PHE A 72 1.35 -4.19 -10.68
N TYR A 73 1.11 -5.47 -10.46
CA TYR A 73 1.81 -6.51 -11.22
C TYR A 73 1.20 -6.67 -12.61
N LEU A 74 1.99 -7.17 -13.56
CA LEU A 74 1.55 -7.41 -14.94
C LEU A 74 0.35 -8.37 -15.03
N ASP A 75 0.18 -9.20 -14.02
CA ASP A 75 -0.87 -10.21 -13.91
C ASP A 75 -2.18 -9.70 -13.29
N GLN A 76 -2.31 -8.40 -12.99
CA GLN A 76 -3.52 -7.84 -12.39
C GLN A 76 -4.46 -7.30 -13.48
N ALA A 77 -5.06 -8.19 -14.28
CA ALA A 77 -5.82 -7.80 -15.48
C ALA A 77 -6.99 -6.85 -15.18
N VAL A 78 -7.62 -6.96 -14.01
CA VAL A 78 -8.72 -6.08 -13.61
C VAL A 78 -8.26 -4.63 -13.49
N ILE A 79 -7.10 -4.39 -12.88
CA ILE A 79 -6.52 -3.04 -12.74
C ILE A 79 -6.01 -2.54 -14.09
N LYS A 80 -5.36 -3.41 -14.87
CA LYS A 80 -4.88 -3.05 -16.22
C LYS A 80 -6.02 -2.57 -17.12
N GLN A 81 -7.12 -3.32 -17.16
CA GLN A 81 -8.29 -2.94 -17.95
C GLN A 81 -8.92 -1.64 -17.46
N LEU A 82 -8.99 -1.42 -16.14
CA LEU A 82 -9.47 -0.16 -15.60
C LEU A 82 -8.55 1.02 -15.99
N ALA A 83 -7.23 0.81 -15.97
CA ALA A 83 -6.27 1.83 -16.42
C ALA A 83 -6.45 2.13 -17.92
N ASP A 84 -6.57 1.10 -18.76
CA ASP A 84 -6.81 1.26 -20.20
C ASP A 84 -8.14 2.00 -20.47
N GLU A 85 -9.21 1.66 -19.74
CA GLU A 85 -10.52 2.31 -19.83
C GLU A 85 -10.47 3.80 -19.45
N LEU A 86 -9.70 4.13 -18.41
CA LEU A 86 -9.52 5.51 -17.95
C LEU A 86 -8.42 6.26 -18.72
N ASN A 87 -7.84 5.64 -19.75
CA ASN A 87 -6.73 6.17 -20.54
C ASN A 87 -5.53 6.59 -19.66
N ILE A 88 -5.22 5.78 -18.64
CA ILE A 88 -4.07 5.95 -17.74
C ILE A 88 -2.89 5.16 -18.30
N PHE A 89 -1.81 5.87 -18.62
CA PHE A 89 -0.57 5.24 -19.07
C PHE A 89 0.17 4.54 -17.92
N TYR A 90 0.73 3.38 -18.21
CA TYR A 90 1.62 2.65 -17.31
C TYR A 90 2.81 2.09 -18.08
N TYR A 91 3.91 1.87 -17.37
CA TYR A 91 5.17 1.38 -17.94
C TYR A 91 5.64 0.17 -17.15
N SER A 92 6.26 -0.79 -17.82
CA SER A 92 6.98 -1.85 -17.13
C SER A 92 8.21 -1.25 -16.45
N TYR A 93 8.39 -1.56 -15.17
CA TYR A 93 9.58 -1.20 -14.43
C TYR A 93 10.40 -2.47 -14.20
N ASP A 94 11.53 -2.58 -14.90
CA ASP A 94 12.49 -3.65 -14.65
C ASP A 94 13.23 -3.35 -13.33
N TYR A 95 12.95 -4.16 -12.31
CA TYR A 95 13.57 -3.99 -11.01
C TYR A 95 15.04 -4.41 -11.10
N ARG A 96 15.90 -3.46 -11.45
CA ARG A 96 17.34 -3.65 -11.32
C ARG A 96 17.65 -3.85 -9.84
N ARG A 97 18.33 -4.95 -9.49
CA ARG A 97 18.86 -5.12 -8.13
C ARG A 97 19.68 -3.88 -7.79
N GLY A 98 19.24 -3.14 -6.78
CA GLY A 98 20.00 -1.99 -6.27
C GLY A 98 21.39 -2.47 -5.86
N LEU A 99 22.42 -1.79 -6.36
CA LEU A 99 23.77 -1.98 -5.86
C LEU A 99 23.86 -1.29 -4.50
N ASN A 100 24.44 -1.95 -3.51
CA ASN A 100 24.73 -1.30 -2.24
C ASN A 100 25.99 -0.45 -2.41
N LYS A 101 25.97 0.80 -1.95
CA LYS A 101 27.16 1.66 -1.97
C LYS A 101 27.58 2.01 -0.56
N ALA A 102 28.82 1.65 -0.23
CA ALA A 102 29.50 2.13 0.98
C ALA A 102 30.90 2.55 0.63
N ARG A 103 31.38 3.62 1.28
CA ARG A 103 32.78 4.11 1.13
C ARG A 103 33.22 4.25 -0.33
N ARG A 104 32.32 4.69 -1.21
CA ARG A 104 32.51 4.88 -2.67
C ARG A 104 32.71 3.59 -3.49
N ILE A 105 32.50 2.41 -2.89
CA ILE A 105 32.57 1.11 -3.57
C ILE A 105 31.15 0.55 -3.70
N PHE A 106 30.88 -0.11 -4.83
CA PHE A 106 29.61 -0.79 -5.11
C PHE A 106 29.68 -2.28 -4.80
N TYR A 107 28.58 -2.81 -4.28
CA TYR A 107 28.46 -4.18 -3.83
C TYR A 107 27.14 -4.80 -4.30
N ILE A 108 27.19 -6.06 -4.71
CA ILE A 108 26.00 -6.81 -5.17
C ILE A 108 25.19 -7.40 -4.02
N SER A 109 25.73 -7.37 -2.79
CA SER A 109 25.04 -7.79 -1.58
C SER A 109 25.48 -7.01 -0.35
N ILE A 110 24.63 -7.02 0.66
CA ILE A 110 24.85 -6.35 1.95
C ILE A 110 25.99 -6.99 2.74
N ASN A 111 26.13 -8.33 2.66
CA ASN A 111 27.21 -9.07 3.31
C ASN A 111 28.57 -8.77 2.66
N GLN A 112 28.61 -8.63 1.33
CA GLN A 112 29.80 -8.19 0.63
C GLN A 112 30.18 -6.74 0.99
N MET A 113 29.18 -5.85 1.11
CA MET A 113 29.39 -4.48 1.57
C MET A 113 29.96 -4.46 3.00
N CYS A 114 29.33 -5.19 3.92
CA CYS A 114 29.76 -5.29 5.31
C CYS A 114 31.20 -5.78 5.40
N SER A 115 31.49 -6.97 4.88
CA SER A 115 32.81 -7.60 5.00
C SER A 115 33.96 -6.82 4.36
N ARG A 116 33.70 -6.02 3.31
CA ARG A 116 34.75 -5.26 2.61
C ARG A 116 34.87 -3.81 3.06
N SER A 117 33.77 -3.16 3.43
CA SER A 117 33.79 -1.77 3.88
C SER A 117 33.83 -1.64 5.39
N TYR A 118 33.36 -2.58 6.18
CA TYR A 118 33.16 -2.44 7.62
C TYR A 118 33.89 -3.55 8.39
N ILE A 119 35.22 -3.49 8.35
CA ILE A 119 36.08 -4.59 8.79
C ILE A 119 36.03 -4.89 10.29
N ASN A 120 35.59 -3.95 11.13
CA ASN A 120 35.41 -4.23 12.57
C ASN A 120 33.98 -4.65 12.92
N LEU A 121 33.10 -4.86 11.93
CA LEU A 121 31.78 -5.46 12.15
C LEU A 121 31.83 -6.96 11.89
N THR A 122 31.11 -7.71 12.71
CA THR A 122 30.81 -9.12 12.44
C THR A 122 29.78 -9.18 11.32
N CYS A 123 30.24 -9.54 10.13
CA CYS A 123 29.46 -9.48 8.90
C CYS A 123 28.84 -10.82 8.48
N THR A 124 28.74 -11.75 9.42
CA THR A 124 28.22 -13.10 9.22
C THR A 124 26.79 -13.19 9.74
N ASP A 125 25.99 -14.02 9.09
CA ASP A 125 24.67 -14.35 9.60
C ASP A 125 24.81 -15.04 10.97
N ASP A 126 23.90 -14.76 11.89
CA ASP A 126 23.91 -15.40 13.22
C ASP A 126 23.37 -16.84 13.15
N SER A 127 23.30 -17.52 14.29
CA SER A 127 22.76 -18.89 14.36
C SER A 127 21.28 -19.01 13.92
N ASN A 128 20.56 -17.89 13.83
CA ASN A 128 19.17 -17.82 13.40
C ASN A 128 19.04 -17.43 11.91
N GLY A 129 20.16 -17.25 11.20
CA GLY A 129 20.19 -16.82 9.80
C GLY A 129 19.90 -15.32 9.61
N LEU A 130 19.96 -14.51 10.68
CA LEU A 130 19.80 -13.07 10.57
C LEU A 130 21.09 -12.45 10.06
N ASN A 131 21.00 -11.65 9.00
CA ASN A 131 22.16 -10.91 8.52
C ASN A 131 22.54 -9.78 9.49
N SER A 132 23.74 -9.24 9.29
CA SER A 132 24.32 -8.17 10.12
C SER A 132 23.41 -6.95 10.32
N VAL A 133 22.59 -6.59 9.32
CA VAL A 133 21.65 -5.47 9.44
C VAL A 133 20.48 -5.81 10.34
N ASP A 134 19.92 -7.01 10.20
CA ASP A 134 18.78 -7.45 11.01
C ASP A 134 19.21 -7.66 12.48
N GLN A 135 20.41 -8.17 12.73
CA GLN A 135 20.98 -8.26 14.07
C GLN A 135 21.11 -6.89 14.75
N LEU A 136 21.63 -5.88 14.03
CA LEU A 136 21.76 -4.52 14.54
C LEU A 136 20.38 -3.88 14.80
N TRP A 137 19.41 -4.05 13.89
CA TRP A 137 18.04 -3.56 14.11
C TRP A 137 17.36 -4.21 15.30
N ASN A 138 17.51 -5.52 15.48
CA ASN A 138 16.93 -6.22 16.63
C ASN A 138 17.48 -5.67 17.93
N LYS A 139 18.80 -5.50 18.05
CA LYS A 139 19.42 -4.91 19.25
C LYS A 139 18.95 -3.46 19.49
N LEU A 140 18.75 -2.66 18.43
CA LEU A 140 18.19 -1.31 18.56
C LEU A 140 16.74 -1.34 19.10
N MET A 141 15.91 -2.23 18.56
CA MET A 141 14.52 -2.40 18.99
C MET A 141 14.43 -2.96 20.42
N GLU A 142 15.31 -3.87 20.80
CA GLU A 142 15.40 -4.39 22.17
C GLU A 142 15.72 -3.28 23.17
N GLU A 143 16.69 -2.40 22.87
CA GLU A 143 16.98 -1.27 23.77
C GLU A 143 15.85 -0.24 23.81
N TYR A 144 15.21 0.03 22.68
CA TYR A 144 14.01 0.86 22.65
C TYR A 144 12.88 0.27 23.51
N HIS A 145 12.64 -1.04 23.42
CA HIS A 145 11.60 -1.71 24.21
C HIS A 145 11.95 -1.80 25.70
N ARG A 146 13.23 -1.97 26.03
CA ARG A 146 13.70 -1.97 27.42
C ARG A 146 13.45 -0.61 28.08
N ASN A 147 13.67 0.48 27.35
CA ASN A 147 13.44 1.83 27.86
C ASN A 147 13.04 2.78 26.73
N THR A 148 11.75 2.90 26.50
CA THR A 148 11.20 3.76 25.44
C THR A 148 11.54 5.24 25.66
N SER A 149 11.72 5.65 26.90
CA SER A 149 12.12 7.01 27.28
C SER A 149 13.58 7.34 26.93
N SER A 150 14.42 6.31 26.72
CA SER A 150 15.85 6.50 26.44
C SER A 150 16.09 7.30 25.16
N LEU A 151 15.22 7.18 24.15
CA LEU A 151 15.30 7.95 22.91
C LEU A 151 15.33 9.47 23.16
N TYR A 152 14.59 9.95 24.16
CA TYR A 152 14.51 11.39 24.46
C TYR A 152 15.77 11.93 25.14
N ASN A 153 16.69 11.08 25.57
CA ASN A 153 17.99 11.48 26.13
C ASN A 153 19.03 11.79 25.03
N PHE A 154 18.72 11.51 23.76
CA PHE A 154 19.62 11.72 22.64
C PHE A 154 19.14 12.89 21.79
N ALA A 155 20.08 13.65 21.23
CA ALA A 155 19.78 14.79 20.36
C ALA A 155 19.05 14.37 19.08
N ASP A 156 19.34 13.16 18.57
CA ASP A 156 18.68 12.57 17.41
C ASP A 156 18.80 11.03 17.40
N PHE A 157 18.14 10.41 16.43
CA PHE A 157 18.18 8.95 16.25
C PHE A 157 19.58 8.42 15.90
N ASN A 158 20.44 9.21 15.22
CA ASN A 158 21.80 8.77 14.91
C ASN A 158 22.69 8.74 16.17
N ALA A 159 22.51 9.68 17.09
CA ALA A 159 23.15 9.67 18.39
C ALA A 159 22.71 8.45 19.22
N PHE A 160 21.42 8.10 19.17
CA PHE A 160 20.92 6.86 19.77
C PHE A 160 21.54 5.61 19.14
N CYS A 161 21.56 5.49 17.80
CA CYS A 161 22.20 4.36 17.13
C CYS A 161 23.69 4.21 17.50
N ARG A 162 24.43 5.32 17.58
CA ARG A 162 25.84 5.33 18.00
C ARG A 162 26.02 4.87 19.44
N PHE A 163 25.10 5.25 20.33
CA PHE A 163 25.12 4.76 21.71
C PHE A 163 24.90 3.24 21.79
N VAL A 164 23.97 2.70 20.99
CA VAL A 164 23.64 1.25 21.05
C VAL A 164 24.68 0.37 20.34
N HIS A 165 25.25 0.83 19.22
CA HIS A 165 26.08 0.00 18.35
C HIS A 165 27.50 0.53 18.08
N GLY A 166 27.79 1.77 18.47
CA GLY A 166 29.02 2.47 18.07
C GLY A 166 28.94 3.11 16.69
N ASP A 167 29.99 3.84 16.34
CA ASP A 167 30.04 4.64 15.11
C ASP A 167 30.02 3.78 13.85
N GLU A 168 30.82 2.72 13.79
CA GLU A 168 30.97 1.92 12.57
C GLU A 168 29.67 1.18 12.19
N ALA A 169 28.99 0.59 13.17
CA ALA A 169 27.70 -0.06 12.98
C ALA A 169 26.61 0.94 12.58
N THR A 170 26.64 2.15 13.12
CA THR A 170 25.70 3.22 12.74
C THR A 170 25.91 3.65 11.28
N GLU A 171 27.16 3.80 10.86
CA GLU A 171 27.48 4.12 9.46
C GLU A 171 27.05 2.99 8.51
N PHE A 172 27.24 1.73 8.91
CA PHE A 172 26.75 0.57 8.16
C PHE A 172 25.22 0.54 8.03
N LEU A 173 24.48 0.79 9.12
CA LEU A 173 23.01 0.91 9.09
C LEU A 173 22.56 2.05 8.16
N ARG A 174 23.27 3.17 8.16
CA ARG A 174 22.97 4.31 7.29
C ARG A 174 23.18 3.98 5.81
N ASP A 175 24.32 3.38 5.47
CA ASP A 175 24.68 3.06 4.09
C ASP A 175 23.84 1.88 3.54
N SER A 176 23.38 0.96 4.39
CA SER A 176 22.61 -0.22 3.97
C SER A 176 21.14 0.04 3.61
N ARG A 177 20.49 1.06 4.18
CA ARG A 177 19.03 1.24 4.02
C ARG A 177 18.61 2.47 3.20
N LEU A 178 19.38 3.56 3.20
CA LEU A 178 19.03 4.79 2.45
C LEU A 178 19.89 5.03 1.20
N ARG A 179 21.18 4.66 1.22
CA ARG A 179 22.09 4.82 0.06
C ARG A 179 22.08 3.65 -0.92
N SER A 180 21.60 2.48 -0.50
CA SER A 180 21.46 1.31 -1.37
C SER A 180 20.42 1.49 -2.49
N ILE A 181 19.57 2.51 -2.39
CA ILE A 181 18.54 2.83 -3.38
C ILE A 181 19.04 3.87 -4.41
N PHE A 182 19.90 4.82 -4.01
CA PHE A 182 20.43 5.88 -4.89
C PHE A 182 21.96 5.82 -4.95
N ILE A 183 22.46 5.12 -5.97
CA ILE A 183 23.84 4.64 -6.09
C ILE A 183 24.84 5.70 -6.61
N ASP A 184 24.36 6.73 -7.28
CA ASP A 184 25.15 7.71 -8.03
C ASP A 184 24.90 9.16 -7.58
N VAL A 185 23.98 9.38 -6.63
CA VAL A 185 23.57 10.72 -6.20
C VAL A 185 24.00 10.99 -4.76
N GLN A 186 24.58 12.18 -4.50
CA GLN A 186 24.75 12.69 -3.15
C GLN A 186 23.38 13.12 -2.62
N ILE A 187 22.77 12.32 -1.75
CA ILE A 187 21.46 12.63 -1.16
C ILE A 187 21.63 13.79 -0.16
N PRO A 188 21.09 15.00 -0.44
CA PRO A 188 21.15 16.10 0.51
C PRO A 188 20.22 15.84 1.71
N ARG A 189 20.32 16.66 2.77
CA ARG A 189 19.30 16.63 3.83
C ARG A 189 17.93 16.96 3.21
N PRO A 190 16.86 16.21 3.54
CA PRO A 190 15.53 16.51 3.04
C PRO A 190 15.11 17.91 3.51
N THR A 191 14.56 18.72 2.59
CA THR A 191 14.04 20.06 2.91
C THR A 191 12.70 20.00 3.63
N LYS A 192 11.92 18.93 3.39
CA LYS A 192 10.65 18.61 4.03
C LYS A 192 10.55 17.09 4.18
N VAL A 193 9.92 16.62 5.26
CA VAL A 193 9.62 15.21 5.49
C VAL A 193 8.12 15.09 5.72
N PHE A 194 7.46 14.25 4.93
CA PHE A 194 6.09 13.85 5.17
C PHE A 194 6.08 12.42 5.69
N THR A 195 5.31 12.18 6.74
CA THR A 195 5.14 10.84 7.30
C THR A 195 3.66 10.54 7.38
N GLN A 196 3.26 9.47 6.70
CA GLN A 196 1.91 8.92 6.79
C GLN A 196 2.02 7.51 7.37
N ILE A 197 1.41 7.30 8.53
CA ILE A 197 1.36 6.00 9.19
C ILE A 197 -0.04 5.43 8.99
N TRP A 198 -0.11 4.28 8.33
CA TRP A 198 -1.34 3.52 8.12
C TRP A 198 -1.42 2.41 9.17
N SER A 199 -1.93 2.71 10.37
CA SER A 199 -2.15 1.69 11.39
C SER A 199 -3.19 0.68 10.90
N GLY A 200 -2.78 -0.57 10.63
CA GLY A 200 -3.66 -1.57 10.02
C GLY A 200 -3.82 -1.38 8.50
N ALA A 201 -2.73 -1.02 7.81
CA ALA A 201 -2.76 -0.72 6.37
C ALA A 201 -3.39 -1.83 5.53
N TRP A 202 -3.20 -3.09 5.88
CA TRP A 202 -3.66 -4.22 5.09
C TRP A 202 -4.53 -5.15 5.91
N HIS A 203 -5.56 -5.71 5.29
CA HIS A 203 -6.49 -6.61 5.94
C HIS A 203 -6.16 -8.02 5.53
N PHE A 204 -5.59 -8.78 6.45
CA PHE A 204 -5.32 -10.19 6.25
C PHE A 204 -6.21 -11.02 7.15
N GLN A 205 -6.58 -12.20 6.66
CA GLN A 205 -7.24 -13.19 7.49
C GLN A 205 -6.26 -13.69 8.55
N LYS A 206 -6.72 -13.71 9.81
CA LYS A 206 -5.96 -14.30 10.91
C LYS A 206 -5.65 -15.76 10.60
N ALA A 207 -4.44 -16.22 10.93
CA ALA A 207 -4.09 -17.62 10.87
C ALA A 207 -5.15 -18.47 11.61
N ASN A 208 -5.53 -19.61 11.02
CA ASN A 208 -6.57 -20.52 11.52
C ASN A 208 -7.99 -19.94 11.59
N SER A 209 -8.28 -18.81 10.92
CA SER A 209 -9.67 -18.36 10.77
C SER A 209 -10.49 -19.42 10.02
N ILE A 210 -11.62 -19.78 10.60
CA ILE A 210 -12.60 -20.71 10.04
C ILE A 210 -13.48 -20.07 8.96
N VAL A 211 -13.39 -18.75 8.78
CA VAL A 211 -14.18 -18.00 7.80
C VAL A 211 -13.44 -17.99 6.48
N SER A 212 -14.03 -18.53 5.43
CA SER A 212 -13.47 -18.51 4.07
C SER A 212 -13.63 -17.14 3.40
N ASN A 213 -12.80 -16.84 2.40
CA ASN A 213 -12.95 -15.62 1.59
C ASN A 213 -14.34 -15.52 0.94
N LYS A 214 -14.93 -16.65 0.50
CA LYS A 214 -16.30 -16.68 -0.04
C LYS A 214 -17.32 -16.23 1.01
N GLN A 215 -17.20 -16.70 2.26
CA GLN A 215 -18.08 -16.27 3.35
C GLN A 215 -17.91 -14.77 3.68
N ILE A 216 -16.69 -14.24 3.64
CA ILE A 216 -16.43 -12.81 3.84
C ILE A 216 -17.12 -11.98 2.75
N ILE A 217 -16.96 -12.38 1.48
CA ILE A 217 -17.61 -11.72 0.34
C ILE A 217 -19.14 -11.78 0.50
N SER A 218 -19.70 -12.96 0.77
CA SER A 218 -21.15 -13.12 0.97
C SER A 218 -21.68 -12.26 2.12
N TRP A 219 -20.94 -12.18 3.23
CA TRP A 219 -21.29 -11.30 4.35
C TRP A 219 -21.20 -9.82 3.96
N ALA A 220 -20.20 -9.39 3.19
CA ALA A 220 -20.06 -8.01 2.75
C ALA A 220 -21.17 -7.57 1.78
N LEU A 221 -21.76 -8.51 1.02
CA LEU A 221 -22.93 -8.27 0.19
C LEU A 221 -24.20 -8.04 1.01
N TYR A 222 -24.35 -8.73 2.15
CA TYR A 222 -25.54 -8.64 3.00
C TYR A 222 -25.17 -8.60 4.49
N PRO A 223 -24.47 -7.54 4.96
CA PRO A 223 -23.94 -7.51 6.32
C PRO A 223 -25.04 -7.32 7.38
N LEU A 224 -26.22 -6.88 6.96
CA LEU A 224 -27.40 -6.69 7.79
C LEU A 224 -28.58 -7.45 7.17
N GLN A 225 -29.02 -8.53 7.82
CA GLN A 225 -30.05 -9.45 7.30
C GLN A 225 -31.39 -8.77 6.98
N ARG A 226 -31.69 -7.63 7.62
CA ARG A 226 -32.91 -6.85 7.36
C ARG A 226 -32.90 -6.09 6.03
N PHE A 227 -31.74 -5.95 5.41
CA PHE A 227 -31.58 -5.21 4.16
C PHE A 227 -31.59 -6.16 2.97
N THR A 228 -32.31 -5.76 1.93
CA THR A 228 -32.41 -6.46 0.65
C THR A 228 -31.45 -5.84 -0.36
N LYS A 229 -31.45 -6.38 -1.59
CA LYS A 229 -30.67 -5.84 -2.71
C LYS A 229 -30.86 -4.32 -2.86
N HIS A 230 -29.81 -3.64 -3.31
CA HIS A 230 -29.75 -2.18 -3.52
C HIS A 230 -29.78 -1.32 -2.25
N GLN A 231 -29.93 -1.88 -1.06
CA GLN A 231 -30.08 -1.08 0.17
C GLN A 231 -28.74 -0.81 0.87
N PHE A 232 -27.90 -1.83 1.02
CA PHE A 232 -26.63 -1.69 1.72
C PHE A 232 -25.66 -2.83 1.37
N THR A 233 -24.42 -2.47 1.07
CA THR A 233 -23.34 -3.40 0.75
C THR A 233 -22.02 -2.76 1.16
N LEU A 234 -21.06 -3.60 1.54
CA LEU A 234 -19.71 -3.17 1.88
C LEU A 234 -18.77 -3.52 0.72
N VAL A 235 -17.99 -2.52 0.29
CA VAL A 235 -17.02 -2.64 -0.80
C VAL A 235 -15.67 -2.17 -0.30
N GLY A 236 -14.63 -2.93 -0.62
CA GLY A 236 -13.26 -2.57 -0.27
C GLY A 236 -12.32 -3.75 -0.22
N GLU A 237 -11.03 -3.46 -0.16
CA GLU A 237 -9.97 -4.48 -0.11
C GLU A 237 -10.14 -5.44 1.08
N ALA A 238 -10.63 -4.96 2.22
CA ALA A 238 -10.89 -5.78 3.41
C ALA A 238 -11.92 -6.91 3.19
N PHE A 239 -12.75 -6.81 2.15
CA PHE A 239 -13.84 -7.74 1.87
C PHE A 239 -13.58 -8.65 0.68
N HIS A 240 -12.35 -8.64 0.14
CA HIS A 240 -11.92 -9.53 -0.92
C HIS A 240 -10.44 -9.89 -0.75
N LEU A 241 -10.16 -11.00 -0.08
CA LEU A 241 -8.80 -11.33 0.36
C LEU A 241 -7.90 -11.87 -0.76
N ASP A 242 -8.45 -12.28 -1.90
CA ASP A 242 -7.64 -12.55 -3.08
C ASP A 242 -7.00 -11.23 -3.55
N ARG A 243 -5.66 -11.20 -3.44
CA ARG A 243 -4.80 -10.01 -3.56
C ARG A 243 -5.02 -8.94 -2.47
N ALA A 244 -5.27 -9.38 -1.22
CA ALA A 244 -5.24 -8.51 -0.05
C ALA A 244 -3.99 -7.60 -0.05
N GLY A 245 -4.21 -6.35 0.29
CA GLY A 245 -3.24 -5.26 0.23
C GLY A 245 -2.97 -4.63 -1.12
N TRP A 246 -3.65 -5.07 -2.18
CA TRP A 246 -3.62 -4.44 -3.51
C TRP A 246 -4.93 -3.73 -3.83
N THR A 247 -4.86 -2.72 -4.70
CA THR A 247 -6.04 -2.00 -5.20
C THR A 247 -6.99 -2.93 -5.96
N GLU A 248 -6.46 -3.97 -6.60
CA GLU A 248 -7.23 -4.97 -7.34
C GLU A 248 -8.30 -5.65 -6.47
N ALA A 249 -7.99 -5.99 -5.22
CA ALA A 249 -8.96 -6.58 -4.29
C ALA A 249 -10.18 -5.66 -4.09
N ALA A 250 -9.95 -4.36 -3.94
CA ALA A 250 -11.03 -3.38 -3.79
C ALA A 250 -11.87 -3.25 -5.07
N ILE A 251 -11.25 -3.33 -6.25
CA ILE A 251 -11.98 -3.29 -7.53
C ILE A 251 -12.79 -4.59 -7.74
N LYS A 252 -12.21 -5.76 -7.45
CA LYS A 252 -12.94 -7.04 -7.50
C LYS A 252 -14.13 -7.05 -6.55
N SER A 253 -13.95 -6.59 -5.30
CA SER A 253 -15.03 -6.39 -4.32
C SER A 253 -16.14 -5.48 -4.88
N SER A 254 -15.76 -4.38 -5.53
CA SER A 254 -16.72 -3.49 -6.19
C SER A 254 -17.47 -4.19 -7.32
N LEU A 255 -16.79 -4.90 -8.21
CA LEU A 255 -17.42 -5.59 -9.34
C LEU A 255 -18.42 -6.66 -8.88
N ILE A 256 -18.07 -7.44 -7.85
CA ILE A 256 -18.98 -8.44 -7.26
C ILE A 256 -20.22 -7.75 -6.69
N SER A 257 -20.03 -6.67 -5.91
CA SER A 257 -21.16 -5.92 -5.36
C SER A 257 -22.08 -5.36 -6.45
N LEU A 258 -21.51 -4.75 -7.50
CA LEU A 258 -22.27 -4.22 -8.64
C LEU A 258 -23.09 -5.31 -9.35
N THR A 259 -22.51 -6.49 -9.55
CA THR A 259 -23.23 -7.62 -10.15
C THR A 259 -24.31 -8.16 -9.23
N SER A 260 -24.02 -8.44 -7.97
CA SER A 260 -24.96 -9.10 -7.05
C SER A 260 -26.07 -8.16 -6.59
N GLN A 261 -25.73 -6.90 -6.30
CA GLN A 261 -26.62 -5.95 -5.65
C GLN A 261 -27.36 -5.05 -6.63
N PHE A 262 -26.82 -4.83 -7.84
CA PHE A 262 -27.36 -3.88 -8.83
C PHE A 262 -27.55 -4.51 -10.23
N ASP A 263 -27.39 -5.84 -10.33
CA ASP A 263 -27.58 -6.64 -11.54
C ASP A 263 -26.77 -6.15 -12.77
N LEU A 264 -25.64 -5.45 -12.52
CA LEU A 264 -24.74 -5.00 -13.59
C LEU A 264 -23.88 -6.15 -14.10
N LYS A 265 -23.69 -6.22 -15.42
CA LYS A 265 -22.91 -7.28 -16.06
C LYS A 265 -21.56 -6.74 -16.53
N PHE A 266 -20.51 -7.43 -16.14
CA PHE A 266 -19.14 -7.13 -16.55
C PHE A 266 -18.55 -8.34 -17.27
N LYS A 267 -17.61 -8.08 -18.19
CA LYS A 267 -16.85 -9.15 -18.83
C LYS A 267 -15.98 -9.86 -17.78
N CYS A 268 -15.69 -11.13 -18.01
CA CYS A 268 -14.65 -11.81 -17.26
C CYS A 268 -13.28 -11.29 -17.69
N TYR A 269 -12.35 -11.25 -16.75
CA TYR A 269 -10.99 -10.79 -16.93
C TYR A 269 -10.09 -12.03 -16.89
N GLU A 270 -9.42 -12.32 -18.00
CA GLU A 270 -8.45 -13.43 -18.08
C GLU A 270 -7.08 -12.88 -17.68
N ASN A 271 -6.39 -13.57 -16.77
CA ASN A 271 -4.99 -13.29 -16.46
C ASN A 271 -4.10 -14.19 -17.32
N ASP A 272 -2.99 -13.67 -17.85
CA ASP A 272 -1.99 -14.52 -18.49
C ASP A 272 -1.46 -15.54 -17.47
N VAL A 273 -1.52 -16.81 -17.89
CA VAL A 273 -1.40 -18.15 -17.25
C VAL A 273 -0.52 -18.35 -15.99
N SER A 274 0.20 -17.34 -15.52
CA SER A 274 1.20 -17.46 -14.44
C SER A 274 0.72 -17.18 -13.01
N SER A 275 -0.54 -16.75 -12.79
CA SER A 275 -0.80 -15.84 -11.65
C SER A 275 -2.18 -15.86 -10.96
N GLY A 276 -3.11 -16.75 -11.33
CA GLY A 276 -4.35 -16.91 -10.55
C GLY A 276 -5.66 -16.99 -11.33
N GLY A 277 -5.61 -17.20 -12.65
CA GLY A 277 -6.77 -17.60 -13.45
C GLY A 277 -7.74 -16.47 -13.78
N ARG A 278 -8.89 -16.88 -14.33
CA ARG A 278 -10.01 -16.05 -14.78
C ARG A 278 -10.78 -15.44 -13.61
N PHE A 279 -11.01 -14.13 -13.64
CA PHE A 279 -11.94 -13.47 -12.72
C PHE A 279 -13.26 -13.14 -13.43
N CYS A 280 -14.35 -13.78 -13.02
CA CYS A 280 -15.71 -13.34 -13.33
C CYS A 280 -16.41 -12.96 -12.04
N SER A 281 -17.01 -11.78 -11.98
CA SER A 281 -17.83 -11.40 -10.82
C SER A 281 -19.03 -12.33 -10.62
N LEU A 282 -19.54 -12.94 -11.70
CA LEU A 282 -20.64 -13.90 -11.67
C LEU A 282 -20.32 -15.20 -10.90
N ASP A 283 -19.04 -15.58 -10.79
CA ASP A 283 -18.65 -16.81 -10.09
C ASP A 283 -18.80 -16.69 -8.57
N PHE A 284 -19.06 -15.47 -8.08
CA PHE A 284 -19.20 -15.12 -6.67
C PHE A 284 -20.62 -14.73 -6.27
N VAL A 285 -21.57 -14.77 -7.22
CA VAL A 285 -22.99 -14.43 -7.00
C VAL A 285 -23.81 -15.67 -6.67
#